data_AF-A0A9Q7MM35-F1
#
_entry.id   AF-A0A9Q7MM35-F1
#
_cell.length_a   1.000
_cell.length_b   1.000
_cell.length_c   1.000
_cell.angle_alpha   90.00
_cell.angle_beta   90.00
_cell.angle_gamma   90.00
#
_symmetry.space_group_name_H-M   'P 1'
#
loop_
_entity.id
_entity.type
_entity.pdbx_description
1 polymer ?
#
loop_
_entity_poly.entity_id
_entity_poly.type
_entity_poly.pdbx_seq_one_letter_code
_entity_poly.pdbx_strand_id
1 'polypeptide(L)'
;MKIVGVRLKKGIHKPIKDTAKIYYFMCPIKNVGIGDYVLLECDGTDKINIFQVGLIIEEHDNTPENTELYMPFSFVVSGFPVKDFLARCDKVAEMRKRQIKKIDEIIASDPIKYKKRVPKKKPRKKSIKNRLYALTVKCRDNELSEEEKIKVASELLKIYYILMDNKTPREKRSSWMSSVMGCDVDEAKRYIELVRKHPK
;
A
#
# COMPACT_ATOMS: atom_id res chain seq x y z
N MET A 1 -27.84 -22.10 -10.95
CA MET A 1 -26.80 -21.15 -10.48
C MET A 1 -26.12 -20.62 -11.72
N LYS A 2 -25.67 -19.37 -11.75
CA LYS A 2 -24.98 -18.79 -12.91
C LYS A 2 -23.58 -18.33 -12.55
N ILE A 3 -22.72 -18.16 -13.53
CA ILE A 3 -21.41 -17.52 -13.37
C ILE A 3 -21.57 -16.06 -13.80
N VAL A 4 -21.05 -15.14 -12.99
CA VAL A 4 -21.10 -13.71 -13.32
C VAL A 4 -19.70 -13.12 -13.43
N GLY A 5 -19.47 -12.34 -14.50
CA GLY A 5 -18.28 -11.52 -14.66
C GLY A 5 -18.49 -10.17 -14.00
N VAL A 6 -17.58 -9.81 -13.09
CA VAL A 6 -17.75 -8.67 -12.19
C VAL A 6 -16.53 -7.77 -12.21
N ARG A 7 -16.77 -6.45 -12.29
CA ARG A 7 -15.75 -5.43 -12.04
C ARG A 7 -15.83 -4.94 -10.60
N LEU A 8 -14.73 -5.08 -9.87
CA LEU A 8 -14.66 -4.70 -8.45
C LEU A 8 -14.61 -3.18 -8.25
N LYS A 9 -15.43 -2.68 -7.32
CA LYS A 9 -15.42 -1.28 -6.87
C LYS A 9 -14.26 -1.04 -5.91
N LYS A 10 -13.26 -0.28 -6.33
CA LYS A 10 -12.06 0.04 -5.52
C LYS A 10 -12.30 1.19 -4.53
N GLY A 11 -13.13 0.95 -3.52
CA GLY A 11 -13.50 1.92 -2.49
C GLY A 11 -14.49 2.99 -2.99
N ILE A 12 -14.94 3.90 -2.10
CA ILE A 12 -16.06 4.81 -2.39
C ILE A 12 -15.78 5.82 -3.52
N HIS A 13 -14.55 6.34 -3.63
CA HIS A 13 -14.20 7.49 -4.47
C HIS A 13 -13.74 7.14 -5.89
N LYS A 14 -13.47 5.86 -6.18
CA LYS A 14 -12.97 5.45 -7.49
C LYS A 14 -14.11 4.95 -8.35
N PRO A 15 -14.40 5.53 -9.52
CA PRO A 15 -15.33 4.94 -10.45
C PRO A 15 -14.82 3.57 -10.91
N ILE A 16 -15.73 2.69 -11.30
CA ILE A 16 -15.36 1.46 -12.00
C ILE A 16 -15.00 1.89 -13.42
N LYS A 17 -13.78 1.54 -13.86
CA LYS A 17 -13.33 1.82 -15.23
C LYS A 17 -13.77 0.70 -16.15
N ASP A 18 -14.04 1.00 -17.41
CA ASP A 18 -14.35 -0.03 -18.41
C ASP A 18 -13.17 -0.96 -18.69
N THR A 19 -11.95 -0.48 -18.48
CA THR A 19 -10.72 -1.28 -18.58
C THR A 19 -10.39 -2.06 -17.30
N ALA A 20 -11.26 -2.04 -16.28
CA ALA A 20 -11.00 -2.79 -15.06
C ALA A 20 -11.09 -4.29 -15.31
N LYS A 21 -10.16 -5.03 -14.70
CA LYS A 21 -10.13 -6.50 -14.74
C LYS A 21 -11.49 -7.07 -14.31
N ILE A 22 -11.95 -8.04 -15.08
CA ILE A 22 -13.14 -8.84 -14.84
C ILE A 22 -12.73 -10.04 -13.99
N TYR A 23 -13.52 -10.32 -12.96
CA TYR A 23 -13.37 -11.49 -12.12
C TYR A 23 -14.67 -12.27 -12.12
N TYR A 24 -14.58 -13.59 -12.14
CA TYR A 24 -15.75 -14.46 -12.24
C TYR A 24 -16.13 -15.04 -10.88
N PHE A 25 -17.42 -15.09 -10.61
CA PHE A 25 -17.99 -15.56 -9.35
C PHE A 25 -19.18 -16.47 -9.61
N MET A 26 -19.36 -17.44 -8.73
CA MET A 26 -20.59 -18.23 -8.64
C MET A 26 -21.71 -17.35 -8.08
N CYS A 27 -22.83 -17.26 -8.79
CA CYS A 27 -23.98 -16.44 -8.40
C CYS A 27 -25.21 -17.32 -8.12
N PRO A 28 -25.51 -17.59 -6.84
CA PRO A 28 -26.71 -18.32 -6.44
C PRO A 28 -27.98 -17.44 -6.45
N ILE A 29 -27.84 -16.12 -6.61
CA ILE A 29 -28.94 -15.15 -6.50
C ILE A 29 -29.68 -15.03 -7.84
N LYS A 30 -31.00 -15.23 -7.82
CA LYS A 30 -31.84 -15.26 -9.04
C LYS A 30 -32.19 -13.87 -9.57
N ASN A 31 -32.34 -12.87 -8.70
CA ASN A 31 -32.89 -11.55 -9.03
C ASN A 31 -31.79 -10.47 -9.14
N VAL A 32 -30.60 -10.86 -9.61
CA VAL A 32 -29.51 -9.93 -9.93
C VAL A 32 -29.07 -10.21 -11.35
N GLY A 33 -28.61 -9.21 -12.08
CA GLY A 33 -28.05 -9.40 -13.39
C GLY A 33 -27.13 -8.29 -13.86
N ILE A 34 -26.82 -8.27 -15.15
CA ILE A 34 -25.97 -7.25 -15.78
C ILE A 34 -26.49 -5.86 -15.42
N GLY A 35 -25.58 -5.00 -14.93
CA GLY A 35 -25.89 -3.67 -14.45
C GLY A 35 -26.14 -3.56 -12.94
N ASP A 36 -26.35 -4.69 -12.25
CA ASP A 36 -26.55 -4.69 -10.80
C ASP A 36 -25.25 -4.63 -10.02
N TYR A 37 -25.30 -3.91 -8.90
CA TYR A 37 -24.25 -3.96 -7.89
C TYR A 37 -24.49 -5.11 -6.93
N VAL A 38 -23.42 -5.84 -6.62
CA VAL A 38 -23.47 -7.02 -5.75
C VAL A 38 -22.37 -7.02 -4.70
N LEU A 39 -22.62 -7.69 -3.58
CA LEU A 39 -21.63 -8.01 -2.55
C LEU A 39 -20.99 -9.35 -2.87
N LEU A 40 -19.67 -9.41 -2.80
CA LEU A 40 -18.85 -10.54 -3.20
C LEU A 40 -17.99 -10.95 -2.02
N GLU A 41 -17.82 -12.24 -1.83
CA GLU A 41 -16.76 -12.77 -0.98
C GLU A 41 -15.44 -12.72 -1.76
N CYS A 42 -14.39 -12.17 -1.16
CA CYS A 42 -13.06 -12.11 -1.77
C CYS A 42 -12.01 -12.55 -0.75
N ASP A 43 -11.03 -13.33 -1.22
CA ASP A 43 -9.88 -13.71 -0.41
C ASP A 43 -8.97 -12.49 -0.20
N GLY A 44 -8.84 -12.05 1.06
CA GLY A 44 -7.85 -11.07 1.45
C GLY A 44 -6.45 -11.70 1.49
N THR A 45 -5.42 -10.92 1.13
CA THR A 45 -4.01 -11.35 1.26
C THR A 45 -3.58 -11.65 2.70
N ASP A 46 -4.40 -11.27 3.69
CA ASP A 46 -4.15 -11.42 5.12
C ASP A 46 -5.35 -12.09 5.82
N LYS A 47 -5.62 -13.38 5.54
CA LYS A 47 -6.47 -14.33 6.32
C LYS A 47 -7.88 -13.86 6.77
N ILE A 48 -8.40 -12.78 6.23
CA ILE A 48 -9.74 -12.28 6.51
C ILE A 48 -10.47 -12.27 5.17
N ASN A 49 -11.59 -13.01 5.08
CA ASN A 49 -12.49 -12.89 3.93
C ASN A 49 -13.01 -11.45 3.91
N ILE A 50 -12.74 -10.74 2.82
CA ILE A 50 -13.14 -9.35 2.66
C ILE A 50 -14.36 -9.33 1.76
N PHE A 51 -15.44 -8.73 2.24
CA PHE A 51 -16.57 -8.43 1.37
C PHE A 51 -16.26 -7.22 0.50
N GLN A 52 -16.42 -7.37 -0.82
CA GLN A 52 -16.25 -6.29 -1.78
C GLN A 52 -17.52 -6.08 -2.59
N VAL A 53 -17.73 -4.83 -3.02
CA VAL A 53 -18.81 -4.50 -3.94
C VAL A 53 -18.29 -4.57 -5.37
N GLY A 54 -19.07 -5.12 -6.29
CA GLY A 54 -18.77 -5.10 -7.72
C GLY A 54 -20.01 -4.88 -8.57
N LEU A 55 -19.78 -4.57 -9.85
CA LEU A 55 -20.80 -4.41 -10.88
C LEU A 55 -20.79 -5.63 -11.79
N ILE A 56 -21.93 -6.30 -11.95
CA ILE A 56 -22.08 -7.39 -12.91
C ILE A 56 -22.07 -6.80 -14.32
N ILE A 57 -21.23 -7.35 -15.18
CA ILE A 57 -21.09 -6.94 -16.58
C ILE A 57 -21.24 -8.10 -17.56
N GLU A 58 -21.15 -9.34 -17.09
CA GLU A 58 -21.32 -10.55 -17.90
C GLU A 58 -22.07 -11.61 -17.10
N GLU A 59 -22.81 -12.46 -17.81
CA GLU A 59 -23.54 -13.59 -17.26
C GLU A 59 -23.34 -14.82 -18.15
N HIS A 60 -23.10 -15.96 -17.52
CA HIS A 60 -22.86 -17.23 -18.18
C HIS A 60 -23.60 -18.34 -17.44
N ASP A 61 -24.10 -19.32 -18.17
CA ASP A 61 -24.68 -20.53 -17.57
C ASP A 61 -23.61 -21.32 -16.83
N ASN A 62 -23.98 -21.94 -15.71
CA ASN A 62 -23.07 -22.78 -14.93
C ASN A 62 -23.00 -24.20 -15.52
N THR A 63 -22.38 -24.31 -16.70
CA THR A 63 -22.01 -25.60 -17.31
C THR A 63 -20.59 -25.99 -16.91
N PRO A 64 -20.21 -27.27 -17.03
CA PRO A 64 -18.82 -27.71 -16.79
C PRO A 64 -17.80 -26.92 -17.63
N GLU A 65 -18.10 -26.68 -18.90
CA GLU A 65 -17.22 -25.96 -19.85
C GLU A 65 -17.00 -24.51 -19.41
N ASN A 66 -18.08 -23.82 -19.01
CA ASN A 66 -17.99 -22.45 -18.51
C ASN A 66 -17.29 -22.37 -17.15
N THR A 67 -17.47 -23.39 -16.29
CA THR A 67 -16.78 -23.45 -15.00
C THR A 67 -15.27 -23.56 -15.20
N GLU A 68 -14.83 -24.39 -16.15
CA GLU A 68 -13.42 -24.54 -16.52
C GLU A 68 -12.87 -23.27 -17.19
N LEU A 69 -13.62 -22.69 -18.13
CA LEU A 69 -13.19 -21.49 -18.87
C LEU A 69 -13.05 -20.25 -17.98
N TYR A 70 -14.04 -19.99 -17.13
CA TYR A 70 -14.12 -18.76 -16.34
C TYR A 70 -13.51 -18.88 -14.95
N MET A 71 -13.28 -20.11 -14.47
CA MET A 71 -12.69 -20.43 -13.16
C MET A 71 -13.22 -19.51 -12.04
N PRO A 72 -14.55 -19.52 -11.77
CA PRO A 72 -15.12 -18.63 -10.78
C PRO A 72 -14.51 -18.91 -9.40
N PHE A 73 -13.94 -17.89 -8.78
CA PHE A 73 -13.06 -18.08 -7.62
C PHE A 73 -13.78 -18.01 -6.26
N SER A 74 -14.98 -17.43 -6.21
CA SER A 74 -15.79 -17.29 -4.98
C SER A 74 -17.26 -17.01 -5.32
N PHE A 75 -18.04 -16.54 -4.35
CA PHE A 75 -19.50 -16.39 -4.45
C PHE A 75 -19.97 -14.94 -4.40
N VAL A 76 -21.07 -14.70 -5.13
CA VAL A 76 -21.95 -13.55 -4.89
C VAL A 76 -22.76 -13.82 -3.63
N VAL A 77 -22.67 -12.90 -2.67
CA VAL A 77 -23.26 -13.02 -1.33
C VAL A 77 -24.62 -12.32 -1.27
N SER A 78 -24.75 -11.15 -1.90
CA SER A 78 -25.99 -10.38 -1.88
C SER A 78 -26.12 -9.45 -3.08
N GLY A 79 -27.35 -9.22 -3.54
CA GLY A 79 -27.68 -8.18 -4.51
C GLY A 79 -28.03 -6.87 -3.82
N PHE A 80 -27.64 -5.74 -4.41
CA PHE A 80 -28.03 -4.43 -3.93
C PHE A 80 -29.07 -3.80 -4.88
N PRO A 81 -30.37 -3.82 -4.52
CA PRO A 81 -31.38 -3.09 -5.27
C PRO A 81 -31.19 -1.60 -4.98
N VAL A 82 -30.49 -0.88 -5.85
CA VAL A 82 -30.21 0.53 -5.59
C VAL A 82 -30.32 1.35 -6.87
N LYS A 83 -31.49 1.98 -7.03
CA LYS A 83 -31.53 3.33 -7.62
C LYS A 83 -30.59 4.20 -6.78
N ASP A 84 -29.46 4.62 -7.33
CA ASP A 84 -28.55 5.65 -6.77
C ASP A 84 -27.34 5.18 -5.91
N PHE A 85 -26.82 3.95 -6.04
CA PHE A 85 -25.64 3.51 -5.27
C PHE A 85 -24.43 4.43 -5.46
N LEU A 86 -24.17 4.84 -6.71
CA LEU A 86 -23.07 5.74 -7.04
C LEU A 86 -23.28 7.14 -6.46
N ALA A 87 -24.47 7.72 -6.59
CA ALA A 87 -24.76 9.03 -6.02
C ALA A 87 -24.63 9.05 -4.47
N ARG A 88 -25.00 7.95 -3.80
CA ARG A 88 -24.75 7.80 -2.36
C ARG A 88 -23.26 7.72 -2.04
N CYS A 89 -22.46 7.02 -2.85
CA CYS A 89 -21.01 7.01 -2.71
C CYS A 89 -20.42 8.42 -2.82
N ASP A 90 -20.90 9.24 -3.75
CA ASP A 90 -20.44 10.62 -3.93
C ASP A 90 -20.82 11.50 -2.74
N LYS A 91 -22.07 11.40 -2.26
CA LYS A 91 -22.51 12.11 -1.04
C LYS A 91 -21.65 11.77 0.17
N VAL A 92 -21.36 10.49 0.40
CA VAL A 92 -20.50 10.05 1.50
C VAL A 92 -19.06 10.52 1.32
N ALA A 93 -18.54 10.56 0.09
CA ALA A 93 -17.22 11.10 -0.19
C ALA A 93 -17.12 12.58 0.19
N GLU A 94 -18.14 13.38 -0.12
CA GLU A 94 -18.21 14.80 0.29
C GLU A 94 -18.34 14.97 1.80
N MET A 95 -19.18 14.17 2.47
CA MET A 95 -19.28 14.18 3.93
C MET A 95 -17.92 13.88 4.59
N ARG A 96 -17.18 12.90 4.06
CA ARG A 96 -15.85 12.54 4.55
C ARG A 96 -14.84 13.66 4.37
N LYS A 97 -14.84 14.36 3.23
CA LYS A 97 -13.96 15.53 3.00
C LYS A 97 -14.22 16.62 4.04
N ARG A 98 -15.49 16.93 4.30
CA ARG A 98 -15.89 17.93 5.31
C ARG A 98 -15.46 17.53 6.71
N GLN A 99 -15.62 16.25 7.07
CA GLN A 99 -15.22 15.73 8.37
C GLN A 99 -13.70 15.81 8.57
N ILE A 100 -12.90 15.46 7.55
CA ILE A 100 -11.44 15.58 7.60
C ILE A 100 -11.02 17.04 7.80
N LYS A 101 -11.62 17.97 7.05
CA LYS A 101 -11.32 19.41 7.21
C LYS A 101 -11.57 19.91 8.64
N LYS A 102 -12.69 19.52 9.25
CA LYS A 102 -12.99 19.86 10.66
C LYS A 102 -11.95 19.27 11.62
N ILE A 103 -11.51 18.04 11.38
CA ILE A 103 -10.46 17.40 12.20
C ILE A 103 -9.14 18.17 12.04
N ASP A 104 -8.78 18.55 10.82
CA ASP A 104 -7.55 19.30 10.56
C ASP A 104 -7.57 20.69 11.22
N GLU A 105 -8.71 21.39 11.20
CA GLU A 105 -8.92 22.67 11.91
C GLU A 105 -8.75 22.52 13.43
N ILE A 106 -9.32 21.47 14.03
CA ILE A 106 -9.17 21.15 15.47
C ILE A 106 -7.70 20.85 15.81
N ILE A 107 -6.99 20.13 14.94
CA ILE A 107 -5.56 19.85 15.13
C ILE A 107 -4.74 21.13 15.02
N ALA A 108 -5.08 22.02 14.08
CA ALA A 108 -4.40 23.29 13.87
C ALA A 108 -4.61 24.27 15.04
N SER A 109 -5.77 24.25 15.70
CA SER A 109 -6.06 25.14 16.83
C SER A 109 -5.23 24.82 18.09
N ASP A 110 -4.82 23.56 18.27
CA ASP A 110 -3.93 23.16 19.38
C ASP A 110 -2.94 22.06 18.93
N PRO A 111 -1.86 22.45 18.23
CA PRO A 111 -0.91 21.50 17.68
C PRO A 111 -0.16 20.71 18.75
N ILE A 112 0.00 21.26 19.96
CA ILE A 112 0.77 20.63 21.04
C ILE A 112 -0.02 19.47 21.64
N LYS A 113 -1.32 19.66 21.88
CA LYS A 113 -2.22 18.61 22.37
C LYS A 113 -2.36 17.45 21.38
N TYR A 114 -2.40 17.72 20.08
CA TYR A 114 -2.66 16.70 19.05
C TYR A 114 -1.42 16.15 18.32
N LYS A 115 -0.22 16.73 18.51
CA LYS A 115 1.07 16.25 17.95
C LYS A 115 1.37 14.78 18.25
N LYS A 116 0.93 14.25 19.41
CA LYS A 116 1.16 12.84 19.79
C LYS A 116 0.27 11.84 19.03
N ARG A 117 -0.81 12.29 18.38
CA ARG A 117 -1.80 11.40 17.75
C ARG A 117 -1.66 11.26 16.24
N VAL A 118 -0.86 12.10 15.58
CA VAL A 118 -0.63 11.98 14.13
C VAL A 118 0.44 10.90 13.89
N PRO A 119 0.10 9.71 13.37
CA PRO A 119 1.11 8.73 13.01
C PRO A 119 2.03 9.36 11.96
N LYS A 120 3.32 9.47 12.30
CA LYS A 120 4.34 9.91 11.33
C LYS A 120 4.23 9.01 10.10
N LYS A 121 3.86 9.59 8.95
CA LYS A 121 3.77 8.85 7.68
C LYS A 121 5.09 8.12 7.46
N LYS A 122 5.08 6.78 7.50
CA LYS A 122 6.26 5.99 7.14
C LYS A 122 6.66 6.39 5.71
N PRO A 123 7.95 6.72 5.46
CA PRO A 123 8.40 7.06 4.12
C PRO A 123 8.08 5.92 3.15
N ARG A 124 7.55 6.25 1.96
CA ARG A 124 7.19 5.26 0.93
C ARG A 124 8.45 4.51 0.47
N LYS A 125 8.38 3.18 0.31
CA LYS A 125 9.52 2.32 -0.11
C LYS A 125 10.26 2.85 -1.37
N LYS A 126 9.54 3.43 -2.35
CA LYS A 126 10.12 4.04 -3.56
C LYS A 126 11.02 5.25 -3.25
N SER A 127 10.66 6.08 -2.28
CA SER A 127 11.46 7.23 -1.85
C SER A 127 12.75 6.79 -1.16
N ILE A 128 12.71 5.69 -0.40
CA ILE A 128 13.89 5.14 0.29
C ILE A 128 14.89 4.57 -0.71
N LYS A 129 14.42 3.82 -1.73
CA LYS A 129 15.29 3.30 -2.79
C LYS A 129 15.99 4.42 -3.57
N ASN A 130 15.28 5.50 -3.90
CA ASN A 130 15.88 6.64 -4.60
C ASN A 130 16.93 7.36 -3.74
N ARG A 131 16.68 7.50 -2.44
CA ARG A 131 17.66 8.07 -1.49
C ARG A 131 18.91 7.22 -1.36
N LEU A 132 18.75 5.89 -1.28
CA LEU A 132 19.86 4.96 -1.25
C LEU A 132 20.71 5.09 -2.53
N TYR A 133 20.05 5.07 -3.71
CA TYR A 133 20.74 5.22 -4.99
C TYR A 133 21.55 6.52 -5.08
N ALA A 134 20.96 7.66 -4.68
CA ALA A 134 21.66 8.94 -4.68
C ALA A 134 22.89 8.95 -3.76
N LEU A 135 22.81 8.30 -2.59
CA LEU A 135 23.95 8.19 -1.68
C LEU A 135 25.04 7.27 -2.24
N THR A 136 24.67 6.15 -2.89
CA THR A 136 25.62 5.25 -3.56
C THR A 136 26.38 5.97 -4.68
N VAL A 137 25.68 6.73 -5.52
CA VAL A 137 26.28 7.55 -6.58
C VAL A 137 27.21 8.60 -5.97
N LYS A 138 26.76 9.30 -4.92
CA LYS A 138 27.60 10.30 -4.23
C LYS A 138 28.91 9.71 -3.69
N CYS A 139 28.89 8.49 -3.17
CA CYS A 139 30.08 7.79 -2.67
C CYS A 139 31.02 7.29 -3.77
N ARG A 140 30.48 6.88 -4.93
CA ARG A 140 31.29 6.34 -6.04
C ARG A 140 31.97 7.44 -6.85
N ASP A 141 31.28 8.55 -7.04
CA ASP A 141 31.67 9.54 -8.05
C ASP A 141 32.41 10.76 -7.45
N ASN A 142 32.57 10.84 -6.12
CA ASN A 142 33.23 11.97 -5.46
C ASN A 142 34.25 11.52 -4.41
N GLU A 143 35.39 12.20 -4.34
CA GLU A 143 36.25 12.17 -3.17
C GLU A 143 35.57 12.93 -2.02
N LEU A 144 34.92 12.18 -1.13
CA LEU A 144 34.22 12.75 0.02
C LEU A 144 35.21 13.05 1.15
N SER A 145 35.08 14.25 1.72
CA SER A 145 35.74 14.59 2.99
C SER A 145 35.26 13.68 4.13
N GLU A 146 36.08 13.54 5.18
CA GLU A 146 35.73 12.71 6.35
C GLU A 146 34.40 13.12 7.00
N GLU A 147 34.11 14.42 7.08
CA GLU A 147 32.83 14.90 7.62
C GLU A 147 31.63 14.50 6.75
N GLU A 148 31.80 14.48 5.43
CA GLU A 148 30.75 14.05 4.52
C GLU A 148 30.53 12.55 4.57
N LYS A 149 31.60 11.76 4.68
CA LYS A 149 31.49 10.30 4.89
C LYS A 149 30.73 9.98 6.18
N ILE A 150 30.96 10.72 7.27
CA ILE A 150 30.20 10.59 8.53
C ILE A 150 28.71 10.94 8.31
N LYS A 151 28.39 12.01 7.58
CA LYS A 151 27.00 12.39 7.26
C LYS A 151 26.31 11.31 6.41
N VAL A 152 26.99 10.78 5.40
CA VAL A 152 26.47 9.70 4.54
C VAL A 152 26.23 8.43 5.37
N ALA A 153 27.19 8.03 6.21
CA ALA A 153 27.03 6.89 7.10
C ALA A 153 25.81 7.04 8.03
N SER A 154 25.56 8.24 8.57
CA SER A 154 24.37 8.52 9.39
C SER A 154 23.06 8.33 8.62
N GLU A 155 22.99 8.81 7.38
CA GLU A 155 21.81 8.64 6.52
C GLU A 155 21.62 7.18 6.08
N LEU A 156 22.70 6.46 5.76
CA LEU A 156 22.65 5.05 5.43
C LEU A 156 22.18 4.20 6.61
N LEU A 157 22.59 4.53 7.84
CA LEU A 157 22.08 3.89 9.05
C LEU A 157 20.57 4.07 9.20
N LYS A 158 20.05 5.30 9.01
CA LYS A 158 18.60 5.56 9.03
C LYS A 158 17.87 4.72 7.98
N ILE A 159 18.42 4.62 6.77
CA ILE A 159 17.85 3.81 5.69
C ILE A 159 17.87 2.32 6.06
N TYR A 160 18.99 1.82 6.57
CA TYR A 160 19.14 0.43 7.01
C TYR A 160 18.06 0.05 8.04
N TYR A 161 17.84 0.89 9.05
CA TYR A 161 16.81 0.65 10.07
C TYR A 161 15.36 0.69 9.55
N ILE A 162 15.12 1.35 8.42
CA ILE A 162 13.80 1.36 7.79
C ILE A 162 13.61 0.13 6.88
N LEU A 163 14.68 -0.33 6.22
CA LEU A 163 14.63 -1.44 5.28
C LEU A 163 14.73 -2.81 5.95
N MET A 164 15.53 -2.92 7.00
CA MET A 164 15.83 -4.18 7.67
C MET A 164 14.97 -4.31 8.92
N ASP A 165 14.19 -5.39 8.99
CA ASP A 165 13.43 -5.73 10.19
C ASP A 165 14.40 -5.96 11.37
N ASN A 166 14.00 -5.59 12.59
CA ASN A 166 14.86 -5.52 13.79
C ASN A 166 15.56 -6.85 14.19
N LYS A 167 15.33 -7.93 13.45
CA LYS A 167 15.90 -9.28 13.64
C LYS A 167 17.23 -9.51 12.91
N THR A 168 17.74 -8.54 12.17
CA THR A 168 18.98 -8.73 11.38
C THR A 168 20.24 -8.58 12.26
N PRO A 169 21.19 -9.54 12.26
CA PRO A 169 22.43 -9.46 13.06
C PRO A 169 23.22 -8.17 12.80
N ARG A 170 23.83 -7.62 13.86
CA ARG A 170 24.59 -6.36 13.82
C ARG A 170 25.75 -6.39 12.82
N GLU A 171 26.35 -7.54 12.59
CA GLU A 171 27.48 -7.76 11.67
C GLU A 171 27.13 -7.54 10.20
N LYS A 172 25.88 -7.83 9.79
CA LYS A 172 25.41 -7.59 8.41
C LYS A 172 25.33 -6.11 8.05
N ARG A 173 25.36 -5.22 9.05
CA ARG A 173 25.26 -3.77 8.87
C ARG A 173 26.53 -3.15 8.31
N SER A 174 27.69 -3.51 8.86
CA SER A 174 28.98 -2.97 8.41
C SER A 174 29.31 -3.46 7.00
N SER A 175 29.03 -4.73 6.71
CA SER A 175 29.18 -5.28 5.35
C SER A 175 28.25 -4.61 4.34
N TRP A 176 26.99 -4.38 4.70
CA TRP A 176 26.05 -3.64 3.83
C TRP A 176 26.51 -2.20 3.60
N MET A 177 26.98 -1.51 4.65
CA MET A 177 27.42 -0.12 4.53
C MET A 177 28.73 0.01 3.74
N SER A 178 29.67 -0.91 3.92
CA SER A 178 30.89 -1.04 3.12
C SER A 178 30.56 -1.18 1.63
N SER A 179 29.61 -2.05 1.27
CA SER A 179 29.19 -2.22 -0.13
C SER A 179 28.58 -0.95 -0.75
N VAL A 180 27.85 -0.16 0.05
CA VAL A 180 27.21 1.07 -0.43
C VAL A 180 28.20 2.24 -0.52
N MET A 181 29.12 2.33 0.44
CA MET A 181 30.13 3.39 0.49
C MET A 181 31.36 3.09 -0.38
N GLY A 182 31.54 1.86 -0.83
CA GLY A 182 32.72 1.44 -1.61
C GLY A 182 34.01 1.39 -0.78
N CYS A 183 33.90 1.20 0.54
CA CYS A 183 35.03 1.12 1.47
C CYS A 183 35.17 -0.28 2.07
N ASP A 184 36.26 -0.53 2.81
CA ASP A 184 36.41 -1.78 3.54
C ASP A 184 35.46 -1.87 4.76
N VAL A 185 35.31 -3.08 5.30
CA VAL A 185 34.34 -3.35 6.38
C VAL A 185 34.76 -2.69 7.70
N ASP A 186 36.05 -2.50 7.95
CA ASP A 186 36.57 -1.91 9.18
C ASP A 186 36.48 -0.38 9.16
N GLU A 187 36.70 0.24 8.00
CA GLU A 187 36.39 1.65 7.74
C GLU A 187 34.88 1.92 7.91
N ALA A 188 34.03 1.04 7.39
CA ALA A 188 32.59 1.12 7.63
C ALA A 188 32.23 0.99 9.12
N LYS A 189 32.86 0.08 9.88
CA LYS A 189 32.67 -0.04 11.35
C LYS A 189 33.05 1.26 12.06
N ARG A 190 34.20 1.85 11.70
CA ARG A 190 34.67 3.12 12.26
C ARG A 190 33.65 4.24 12.08
N TYR A 191 33.07 4.39 10.89
CA TYR A 191 32.02 5.40 10.67
C TYR A 191 30.75 5.13 11.47
N ILE A 192 30.33 3.88 11.64
CA ILE A 192 29.17 3.55 12.51
C ILE A 192 29.44 4.00 13.95
N GLU A 193 30.65 3.79 14.46
CA GLU A 193 31.01 4.23 15.81
C GLU A 193 31.11 5.75 15.93
N LEU A 194 31.68 6.44 14.93
CA LEU A 194 31.76 7.90 14.90
C LEU A 194 30.37 8.55 14.89
N VAL A 195 29.43 8.00 14.11
CA VAL A 195 28.03 8.46 14.10
C VAL A 195 27.37 8.27 15.47
N ARG A 196 27.71 7.21 16.20
CA ARG A 196 27.18 6.98 17.57
C ARG A 196 27.76 7.93 18.60
N LYS A 197 29.03 8.32 18.46
CA LYS A 197 29.72 9.25 19.38
C LYS A 197 29.31 10.71 19.15
N HIS A 198 28.80 11.04 17.96
CA HIS A 198 28.27 12.37 17.62
C HIS A 198 26.81 12.31 17.13
N PRO A 199 25.85 11.98 18.01
CA PRO A 199 24.45 12.09 17.66
C PRO A 199 24.08 13.58 17.50
N LYS A 200 23.78 14.00 16.27
CA LYS A 200 23.06 15.24 16.00
C LYS A 200 21.55 15.03 16.16
#